data_AF-A0A1I3NWL8-F1
#
_entry.id   AF-A0A1I3NWL8-F1
#
_cell.length_a   1.000
_cell.length_b   1.000
_cell.length_c   1.000
_cell.angle_alpha   90.00
_cell.angle_beta   90.00
_cell.angle_gamma   90.00
#
_symmetry.space_group_name_H-M   'P 1'
#
loop_
_entity.id
_entity.type
_entity.pdbx_description
1 polymer ?
#
loop_
_entity_poly.entity_id
_entity_poly.type
_entity_poly.pdbx_seq_one_letter_code
_entity_poly.pdbx_strand_id
1 'polypeptide(L)'
;MPQSQQERDAKAEAKRKALGEEELRHRVRPGTKAKLAELMAWHGITEQAEAVQLLILNAHALGPEASATALALPRHEIQLSENVARRFIEESERELRRDPGG
;
A
#
# COMPACT_ATOMS: atom_id res chain seq x y z
N MET A 1 -29.63 -24.91 -14.61
CA MET A 1 -28.16 -24.97 -14.71
C MET A 1 -27.58 -23.90 -13.80
N PRO A 2 -26.69 -24.21 -12.84
CA PRO A 2 -25.93 -23.16 -12.15
C PRO A 2 -25.10 -22.39 -13.17
N GLN A 3 -25.07 -21.07 -13.05
CA GLN A 3 -24.29 -20.22 -13.96
C GLN A 3 -22.80 -20.59 -13.85
N SER A 4 -22.11 -20.61 -14.98
CA SER A 4 -20.67 -20.83 -15.01
C SER A 4 -19.93 -19.66 -14.33
N GLN A 5 -18.74 -19.94 -13.80
CA GLN A 5 -17.91 -18.91 -13.16
C GLN A 5 -17.64 -17.74 -14.12
N GLN A 6 -17.41 -18.02 -15.41
CA GLN A 6 -17.21 -17.01 -16.46
C GLN A 6 -18.41 -16.07 -16.65
N GLU A 7 -19.64 -16.58 -16.63
CA GLU A 7 -20.84 -15.75 -16.76
C GLU A 7 -21.04 -14.83 -15.55
N ARG A 8 -20.64 -15.28 -14.36
CA ARG A 8 -20.70 -14.49 -13.12
C ARG A 8 -19.66 -13.38 -13.12
N ASP A 9 -18.44 -13.68 -13.55
CA ASP A 9 -17.35 -12.71 -13.65
C ASP A 9 -17.66 -11.64 -14.71
N ALA A 10 -18.14 -12.04 -15.89
CA ALA A 10 -18.54 -11.11 -16.95
C ALA A 10 -19.69 -10.17 -16.53
N LYS A 11 -20.68 -10.68 -15.78
CA LYS A 11 -21.79 -9.86 -15.25
C LYS A 11 -21.30 -8.88 -14.19
N ALA A 12 -20.35 -9.28 -13.34
CA ALA A 12 -19.76 -8.40 -12.35
C ALA A 12 -18.96 -7.28 -13.03
N GLU A 13 -18.14 -7.60 -14.03
CA GLU A 13 -17.35 -6.62 -14.77
C GLU A 13 -18.22 -5.62 -15.55
N ALA A 14 -19.29 -6.11 -16.20
CA ALA A 14 -20.27 -5.25 -16.86
C ALA A 14 -20.95 -4.27 -15.88
N LYS A 15 -21.27 -4.73 -14.66
CA LYS A 15 -21.85 -3.88 -13.62
C LYS A 15 -20.86 -2.81 -13.15
N ARG A 16 -19.60 -3.17 -12.92
CA ARG A 16 -18.52 -2.23 -12.54
C ARG A 16 -18.36 -1.13 -13.58
N LYS A 17 -18.29 -1.52 -14.85
CA LYS A 17 -18.20 -0.58 -15.97
C LYS A 17 -19.41 0.36 -16.06
N ALA A 18 -20.62 -0.15 -15.83
CA ALA A 18 -21.84 0.66 -15.83
C ALA A 18 -21.89 1.69 -14.69
N LEU A 19 -21.29 1.36 -13.53
CA LEU A 19 -21.19 2.24 -12.37
C LEU A 19 -19.96 3.17 -12.40
N GLY A 20 -19.12 3.06 -13.44
CA GLY A 20 -17.86 3.80 -13.51
C GLY A 20 -16.87 3.42 -12.40
N GLU A 21 -17.00 2.21 -11.83
CA GLU A 21 -16.09 1.71 -10.79
C GLU A 21 -14.71 1.45 -11.40
N GLU A 22 -13.70 2.13 -10.87
CA GLU A 22 -12.30 1.89 -11.21
C GLU A 22 -11.61 1.10 -10.11
N GLU A 23 -10.83 0.09 -10.50
CA GLU A 23 -10.07 -0.71 -9.55
C GLU A 23 -8.77 0.00 -9.15
N LEU A 24 -8.67 0.39 -7.87
CA LEU A 24 -7.44 0.93 -7.31
C LEU A 24 -6.57 -0.19 -6.72
N ARG A 25 -5.52 -0.59 -7.45
CA ARG A 25 -4.54 -1.57 -6.98
C ARG A 25 -3.35 -0.89 -6.30
N HIS A 26 -3.13 -1.20 -5.02
CA HIS A 26 -2.03 -0.62 -4.25
C HIS A 26 -1.15 -1.71 -3.62
N ARG A 27 0.13 -1.75 -4.00
CA ARG A 27 1.13 -2.65 -3.39
C ARG A 27 1.90 -1.89 -2.31
N VAL A 28 1.81 -2.37 -1.07
CA VAL A 28 2.39 -1.71 0.10
C VAL A 28 3.44 -2.56 0.80
N ARG A 29 4.38 -1.90 1.48
CA ARG A 29 5.30 -2.57 2.42
C ARG A 29 4.57 -2.93 3.72
N PRO A 30 5.05 -3.91 4.50
CA PRO A 30 4.42 -4.31 5.75
C PRO A 30 4.18 -3.16 6.74
N GLY A 31 5.10 -2.19 6.83
CA GLY A 31 4.95 -1.03 7.71
C GLY A 31 3.77 -0.12 7.36
N THR A 32 3.54 0.15 6.06
CA THR A 32 2.36 0.91 5.61
C THR A 32 1.08 0.13 5.88
N LYS A 33 1.09 -1.20 5.67
CA LYS A 33 -0.05 -2.06 5.98
C LYS A 33 -0.39 -2.06 7.48
N ALA A 34 0.62 -2.08 8.35
CA ALA A 34 0.43 -2.00 9.79
C ALA A 34 -0.22 -0.67 10.22
N LYS A 35 0.24 0.46 9.66
CA LYS A 35 -0.37 1.78 9.91
C LYS A 35 -1.84 1.84 9.50
N LEU A 36 -2.19 1.26 8.34
CA LEU A 36 -3.59 1.16 7.94
C LEU A 36 -4.40 0.32 8.93
N ALA A 37 -3.86 -0.80 9.41
CA ALA A 37 -4.52 -1.64 10.42
C ALA A 37 -4.71 -0.92 11.76
N GLU A 38 -3.76 -0.08 12.19
CA GLU A 38 -3.89 0.75 13.39
C GLU A 38 -5.02 1.78 13.23
N LEU A 39 -5.05 2.51 12.11
CA LEU A 39 -6.13 3.45 11.79
C LEU A 39 -7.50 2.75 11.80
N MET A 40 -7.58 1.57 11.18
CA MET A 40 -8.77 0.73 11.19
C MET A 40 -9.19 0.35 12.60
N ALA A 41 -8.26 -0.10 13.44
CA ALA A 41 -8.55 -0.49 14.82
C ALA A 41 -9.03 0.70 15.68
N TRP A 42 -8.43 1.89 15.52
CA TRP A 42 -8.84 3.09 16.25
C TRP A 42 -10.29 3.51 15.95
N HIS A 43 -10.76 3.23 14.74
CA HIS A 43 -12.09 3.65 14.28
C HIS A 43 -13.08 2.49 14.10
N GLY A 44 -12.71 1.27 14.51
CA GLY A 44 -13.57 0.10 14.40
C GLY A 44 -13.89 -0.32 12.96
N ILE A 45 -13.04 0.05 11.99
CA ILE A 45 -13.22 -0.28 10.58
C ILE A 45 -12.65 -1.67 10.31
N THR A 46 -13.42 -2.56 9.69
CA THR A 46 -12.99 -3.94 9.40
C THR A 46 -12.49 -4.13 7.97
N GLU A 47 -12.94 -3.29 7.04
CA GLU A 47 -12.61 -3.40 5.63
C GLU A 47 -11.56 -2.36 5.19
N GLN A 48 -10.47 -2.83 4.58
CA GLN A 48 -9.39 -1.94 4.11
C GLN A 48 -9.87 -0.97 3.02
N ALA A 49 -10.73 -1.43 2.12
CA ALA A 49 -11.28 -0.60 1.05
C ALA A 49 -12.11 0.56 1.61
N GLU A 50 -12.90 0.29 2.65
CA GLU A 50 -13.67 1.30 3.37
C GLU A 50 -12.75 2.32 4.06
N ALA A 51 -11.72 1.84 4.77
CA ALA A 51 -10.76 2.72 5.42
C ALA A 51 -10.07 3.66 4.41
N VAL A 52 -9.61 3.13 3.26
CA VAL A 52 -8.99 3.94 2.20
C VAL A 52 -9.98 4.95 1.62
N GLN A 53 -11.22 4.54 1.38
CA GLN A 53 -12.24 5.45 0.86
C GLN A 53 -12.58 6.57 1.85
N LEU A 54 -12.71 6.26 3.14
CA LEU A 54 -12.92 7.25 4.20
C LEU A 54 -11.73 8.21 4.31
N LEU A 55 -10.50 7.72 4.21
CA LEU A 55 -9.30 8.57 4.21
C LEU A 55 -9.33 9.58 3.05
N ILE A 56 -9.66 9.13 1.84
CA ILE A 56 -9.77 10.02 0.66
C ILE A 56 -10.87 11.06 0.85
N LEU A 57 -12.07 10.63 1.26
CA LEU A 57 -13.22 11.52 1.42
C LEU A 57 -12.98 12.55 2.53
N ASN A 58 -12.44 12.14 3.67
CA ASN A 58 -12.17 13.04 4.78
C ASN A 58 -11.02 14.00 4.46
N ALA A 59 -9.94 13.52 3.83
CA ALA A 59 -8.87 14.41 3.38
C ALA A 59 -9.40 15.45 2.39
N HIS A 60 -10.26 15.08 1.45
CA HIS A 60 -10.87 16.03 0.53
C HIS A 60 -11.78 17.04 1.26
N ALA A 61 -12.61 16.58 2.20
CA ALA A 61 -13.53 17.43 2.96
C ALA A 61 -12.83 18.47 3.84
N LEU A 62 -11.60 18.18 4.29
CA LEU A 62 -10.76 19.15 5.02
C LEU A 62 -10.32 20.33 4.15
N GLY A 63 -10.38 20.23 2.82
CA GLY A 63 -9.91 21.27 1.91
C GLY A 63 -8.37 21.29 1.76
N PRO A 64 -7.84 22.05 0.79
CA PRO A 64 -6.45 21.95 0.36
C PRO A 64 -5.44 22.32 1.45
N GLU A 65 -5.72 23.33 2.27
CA GLU A 65 -4.78 23.78 3.30
C GLU A 65 -4.71 22.81 4.49
N ALA A 66 -5.85 22.38 5.02
CA ALA A 66 -5.87 21.49 6.19
C ALA A 66 -5.48 20.04 5.84
N SER A 67 -5.83 19.56 4.65
CA SER A 67 -5.42 18.23 4.18
C SER A 67 -3.91 18.14 3.88
N ALA A 68 -3.25 19.28 3.62
CA ALA A 68 -1.82 19.32 3.33
C ALA A 68 -0.98 18.72 4.47
N THR A 69 -1.38 18.86 5.73
CA THR A 69 -0.64 18.25 6.85
C THR A 69 -0.71 16.72 6.81
N ALA A 70 -1.86 16.14 6.46
CA ALA A 70 -2.05 14.69 6.38
C ALA A 70 -1.39 14.09 5.13
N LEU A 71 -1.34 14.86 4.03
CA LEU A 71 -0.74 14.46 2.76
C LEU A 71 0.71 14.90 2.59
N ALA A 72 1.23 15.71 3.53
CA ALA A 72 2.64 16.06 3.57
C ALA A 72 3.44 14.77 3.66
N LEU A 73 4.20 14.48 2.61
CA LEU A 73 5.20 13.42 2.67
C LEU A 73 6.05 13.70 3.91
N PRO A 74 6.14 12.76 4.88
CA PRO A 74 7.31 12.77 5.73
C PRO A 74 8.46 12.65 4.75
N ARG A 75 9.24 13.71 4.57
CA ARG A 75 10.55 13.60 3.91
C ARG A 75 11.37 12.69 4.81
N HIS A 76 11.19 11.40 4.64
CA HIS A 76 12.22 10.44 4.90
C HIS A 76 12.75 10.21 3.49
N GLU A 77 13.58 11.16 3.06
CA GLU A 77 14.78 10.82 2.31
C GLU A 77 15.20 9.44 2.78
N ILE A 78 15.39 8.51 1.85
CA ILE A 78 15.80 7.15 2.15
C ILE A 78 17.07 7.27 2.99
N GLN A 79 16.95 7.37 4.30
CA GLN A 79 18.01 7.05 5.22
C GLN A 79 18.05 5.54 5.09
N LEU A 80 18.77 5.07 4.06
CA LEU A 80 19.70 3.99 4.25
C LEU A 80 20.42 4.37 5.54
N SER A 81 19.91 3.87 6.67
CA SER A 81 20.62 3.97 7.92
C SER A 81 22.03 3.52 7.60
N GLU A 82 23.03 4.28 8.00
CA GLU A 82 24.44 3.95 7.78
C GLU A 82 24.72 2.48 8.17
N ASN A 83 23.94 1.94 9.10
CA ASN A 83 23.90 0.52 9.48
C ASN A 83 23.47 -0.45 8.36
N VAL A 84 22.50 -0.10 7.52
CA VAL A 84 22.03 -0.94 6.40
C VAL A 84 23.06 -0.88 5.25
N ALA A 85 23.65 0.28 4.98
CA ALA A 85 24.75 0.40 4.00
C ALA A 85 25.98 -0.41 4.46
N ARG A 86 26.34 -0.31 5.75
CA ARG A 86 27.45 -1.04 6.36
C ARG A 86 27.21 -2.55 6.35
N ARG A 87 26.01 -3.01 6.71
CA ARG A 87 25.65 -4.44 6.65
C ARG A 87 25.70 -4.99 5.23
N PHE A 88 25.27 -4.22 4.24
CA PHE A 88 25.32 -4.65 2.84
C PHE A 88 26.77 -4.77 2.33
N ILE A 89 27.66 -3.84 2.71
CA ILE A 89 29.10 -3.94 2.38
C ILE A 89 29.74 -5.14 3.10
N GLU A 90 29.47 -5.32 4.39
CA GLU A 90 30.02 -6.44 5.18
C GLU A 90 29.54 -7.81 4.68
N GLU A 91 28.27 -7.93 4.28
CA GLU A 91 27.73 -9.17 3.69
C GLU A 91 28.30 -9.43 2.29
N SER A 92 28.44 -8.40 1.45
CA SER A 92 29.04 -8.52 0.11
C SER A 92 30.54 -8.89 0.18
N GLU A 93 31.30 -8.33 1.13
CA GLU A 93 32.71 -8.70 1.37
C GLU A 93 32.85 -10.13 1.92
N ARG A 94 31.89 -10.59 2.72
CA ARG A 94 31.87 -11.98 3.22
C ARG A 94 31.53 -12.98 2.12
N GLU A 95 30.63 -12.63 1.21
CA GLU A 95 30.34 -13.46 0.04
C GLU A 95 31.54 -13.54 -0.90
N LEU A 96 32.21 -12.42 -1.20
CA LEU A 96 33.42 -12.41 -2.02
C LEU A 96 34.57 -13.25 -1.41
N ARG A 97 34.70 -13.29 -0.08
CA ARG A 97 35.70 -14.14 0.59
C ARG A 97 35.33 -15.62 0.61
N ARG A 98 34.03 -15.94 0.55
CA ARG A 98 33.55 -17.32 0.65
C ARG A 98 33.54 -18.03 -0.70
N ASP A 99 33.41 -17.28 -1.79
CA ASP A 99 33.59 -17.79 -3.14
C ASP A 99 34.19 -16.68 -4.04
N PRO A 100 35.52 -16.68 -4.27
CA PRO A 100 36.15 -15.70 -5.15
C PRO A 100 35.82 -15.91 -6.63
N GLY A 101 35.04 -16.95 -6.98
CA GLY A 101 34.89 -17.37 -8.37
C GLY A 101 36.24 -17.86 -8.92
N GLY A 102 36.63 -19.07 -8.53
CA GLY A 102 37.83 -19.74 -9.00
C GLY A 102 37.92 -21.19 -8.55
#